data_AF-A0AAP8LA83-F1
#
_entry.id   AF-A0AAP8LA83-F1
#
_cell.length_a   1.000
_cell.length_b   1.000
_cell.length_c   1.000
_cell.angle_alpha   90.00
_cell.angle_beta   90.00
_cell.angle_gamma   90.00
#
_symmetry.space_group_name_H-M   'P 1'
#
loop_
_entity.id
_entity.type
_entity.pdbx_description
1 polymer ?
#
loop_
_entity_poly.entity_id
_entity_poly.type
_entity_poly.pdbx_seq_one_letter_code
_entity_poly.pdbx_strand_id
1 'polypeptide(L)'
;DATKIKVTPLNTQQRFTALQSGEVDVLTRNTTVTLTRDTTLGLIGVGVNYYDSQGIMVNKSLNVKSAKELDGATICVQPGTTTELNLADWFRGQKIEFKPVVIDKYDEI
;
A
#
# COMPACT_ATOMS: atom_id res chain seq x y z
N ASP A 1 26.10 -15.21 -10.30
CA ASP A 1 26.62 -14.83 -8.98
C ASP A 1 25.53 -14.06 -8.25
N ALA A 2 24.91 -14.68 -7.24
CA ALA A 2 23.72 -14.14 -6.56
C ALA A 2 24.03 -12.91 -5.69
N THR A 3 25.32 -12.64 -5.42
CA THR A 3 25.74 -11.50 -4.59
C THR A 3 25.95 -10.22 -5.39
N LYS A 4 25.86 -10.25 -6.73
CA LYS A 4 26.00 -9.07 -7.59
C LYS A 4 24.70 -8.27 -7.69
N ILE A 5 24.19 -7.87 -6.53
CA ILE A 5 23.01 -7.01 -6.40
C ILE A 5 23.32 -5.85 -5.45
N LYS A 6 22.71 -4.70 -5.71
CA LYS A 6 22.67 -3.58 -4.77
C LYS A 6 21.20 -3.32 -4.42
N VAL A 7 20.91 -3.17 -3.13
CA VAL A 7 19.55 -2.93 -2.64
C VAL A 7 19.45 -1.49 -2.14
N THR A 8 18.46 -0.76 -2.64
CA THR A 8 18.13 0.60 -2.19
C THR A 8 16.81 0.55 -1.43
N PRO A 9 16.78 0.91 -0.13
CA PRO A 9 15.54 0.94 0.63
C PRO A 9 14.68 2.14 0.20
N LEU A 10 13.42 1.87 -0.17
CA LEU A 10 12.49 2.87 -0.69
C LEU A 10 11.15 2.83 0.07
N ASN A 11 10.66 4.00 0.48
CA ASN A 11 9.32 4.14 1.06
C ASN A 11 8.23 4.13 -0.04
N THR A 12 6.95 4.19 0.35
CA THR A 12 5.81 4.08 -0.58
C THR A 12 5.71 5.26 -1.54
N GLN A 13 6.17 6.44 -1.14
CA GLN A 13 6.10 7.69 -1.90
C GLN A 13 7.23 7.80 -2.94
N GLN A 14 8.46 7.42 -2.55
CA GLN A 14 9.67 7.64 -3.37
C GLN A 14 9.90 6.53 -4.42
N ARG A 15 9.34 5.34 -4.20
CA ARG A 15 9.65 4.14 -5.01
C ARG A 15 9.47 4.30 -6.52
N PHE A 16 8.47 5.07 -6.96
CA PHE A 16 8.23 5.28 -8.39
C PHE A 16 9.21 6.28 -8.99
N THR A 17 9.50 7.37 -8.28
CA THR A 17 10.50 8.36 -8.70
C THR A 17 11.90 7.75 -8.77
N ALA A 18 12.26 6.87 -7.83
CA ALA A 18 13.53 6.15 -7.86
C ALA A 18 13.66 5.27 -9.12
N LEU A 19 12.59 4.60 -9.53
CA LEU A 19 12.57 3.82 -10.77
C LEU A 19 12.58 4.72 -12.02
N GLN A 20 11.78 5.78 -12.03
CA GLN A 20 11.69 6.73 -13.15
C GLN A 20 13.00 7.48 -13.41
N SER A 21 13.76 7.78 -12.36
CA SER A 21 15.06 8.47 -12.44
C SER A 21 16.22 7.53 -12.80
N GLY A 22 16.02 6.22 -12.75
CA GLY A 22 17.09 5.23 -12.93
C GLY A 22 17.99 5.07 -11.70
N GLU A 23 17.59 5.55 -10.52
CA GLU A 23 18.28 5.24 -9.25
C GLU A 23 18.27 3.73 -8.96
N VAL A 24 17.18 3.06 -9.34
CA VAL A 24 17.05 1.60 -9.34
C VAL A 24 16.64 1.11 -10.72
N ASP A 25 17.20 -0.03 -11.12
CA ASP A 25 16.90 -0.64 -12.43
C ASP A 25 15.56 -1.41 -12.42
N VAL A 26 15.19 -1.98 -11.27
CA VAL A 26 13.96 -2.78 -11.08
C VAL A 26 13.37 -2.50 -9.71
N LEU A 27 12.04 -2.33 -9.65
CA LEU A 27 11.29 -2.21 -8.39
C LEU A 27 10.61 -3.53 -8.00
N THR A 28 11.32 -4.40 -7.28
CA THR A 28 10.78 -5.62 -6.68
C THR A 28 10.38 -5.40 -5.22
N ARG A 29 9.30 -4.65 -5.03
CA ARG A 29 8.68 -4.33 -3.73
C ARG A 29 7.21 -4.75 -3.76
N ASN A 30 6.55 -4.86 -2.60
CA ASN A 30 5.09 -5.05 -2.48
C ASN A 30 4.31 -3.87 -3.10
N THR A 31 4.21 -3.88 -4.43
CA THR A 31 3.65 -2.81 -5.26
C THR A 31 2.58 -3.41 -6.16
N THR A 32 1.31 -3.07 -5.91
CA THR A 32 0.19 -3.53 -6.73
C THR A 32 0.27 -2.99 -8.16
N VAL A 33 0.10 -3.86 -9.15
CA VAL A 33 -0.09 -3.44 -10.55
C VAL A 33 -1.51 -2.88 -10.69
N THR A 34 -1.65 -1.65 -11.17
CA THR A 34 -2.95 -1.02 -11.45
C THR A 34 -2.90 -0.36 -12.82
N LEU A 35 -4.05 -0.22 -13.48
CA LEU A 35 -4.14 0.44 -14.78
C LEU A 35 -3.53 1.85 -14.75
N THR A 36 -3.84 2.65 -13.72
CA THR A 36 -3.30 4.00 -13.57
C THR A 36 -1.77 3.98 -13.47
N ARG A 37 -1.18 3.09 -12.66
CA ARG A 37 0.29 3.01 -12.55
C ARG A 37 0.95 2.65 -13.87
N ASP A 38 0.35 1.72 -14.62
CA ASP A 38 0.88 1.23 -15.90
C ASP A 38 0.73 2.23 -17.05
N THR A 39 -0.26 3.13 -16.97
CA THR A 39 -0.57 4.09 -18.05
C THR A 39 -0.06 5.50 -17.80
N THR A 40 0.14 5.92 -16.55
CA THR A 40 0.47 7.32 -16.23
C THR A 40 1.90 7.54 -15.75
N LEU A 41 2.58 6.51 -15.25
CA LEU A 41 3.93 6.66 -14.69
C LEU A 41 5.05 6.42 -15.70
N GLY A 42 4.71 5.99 -16.92
CA GLY A 42 5.73 5.55 -17.90
C GLY A 42 6.49 4.30 -17.42
N LEU A 43 5.85 3.51 -16.54
CA LEU A 43 6.38 2.28 -15.97
C LEU A 43 5.56 1.10 -16.50
N ILE A 44 6.20 -0.06 -16.62
CA ILE A 44 5.52 -1.29 -17.07
C ILE A 44 5.56 -2.33 -15.94
N GLY A 45 4.40 -2.89 -15.61
CA GLY A 45 4.31 -4.10 -14.78
C GLY A 45 4.74 -5.33 -15.57
N VAL A 46 5.98 -5.80 -15.38
CA VAL A 46 6.54 -6.93 -16.15
C VAL A 46 5.99 -8.31 -15.76
N GLY A 47 5.30 -8.43 -14.63
CA GLY A 47 4.69 -9.66 -14.16
C GLY A 47 4.20 -9.57 -12.71
N VAL A 48 3.33 -10.51 -12.32
CA VAL A 48 2.83 -10.64 -10.94
C VAL A 48 3.55 -11.81 -10.28
N ASN A 49 4.35 -11.52 -9.25
CA ASN A 49 5.05 -12.55 -8.47
C ASN A 49 4.28 -13.00 -7.22
N TYR A 50 3.29 -12.22 -6.78
CA TYR A 50 2.47 -12.52 -5.62
C TYR A 50 1.07 -11.88 -5.77
N TYR A 51 0.02 -12.69 -5.58
CA TYR A 51 -1.36 -12.22 -5.54
C TYR A 51 -1.76 -12.00 -4.08
N ASP A 52 -2.17 -10.79 -3.75
CA ASP A 52 -2.47 -10.36 -2.39
C ASP A 52 -3.88 -9.75 -2.27
N SER A 53 -4.34 -9.56 -1.03
CA SER A 53 -5.58 -8.89 -0.69
C SER A 53 -5.37 -7.88 0.43
N GLN A 54 -6.21 -6.84 0.46
CA GLN A 54 -6.19 -5.85 1.53
C GLN A 54 -7.07 -6.30 2.70
N GLY A 55 -6.57 -6.12 3.93
CA GLY A 55 -7.30 -6.37 5.16
C GLY A 55 -7.04 -5.31 6.23
N ILE A 56 -7.80 -5.37 7.32
CA ILE A 56 -7.61 -4.53 8.51
C ILE A 56 -7.24 -5.46 9.67
N MET A 57 -6.16 -5.15 10.35
CA MET A 57 -5.75 -5.84 11.56
C MET A 57 -6.22 -5.04 12.79
N VAL A 58 -6.76 -5.75 13.76
CA VAL A 58 -7.28 -5.17 15.01
C VAL A 58 -6.76 -5.95 16.21
N ASN A 59 -6.68 -5.31 17.37
CA ASN A 59 -6.33 -6.02 18.59
C ASN A 59 -7.41 -7.04 18.94
N LYS A 60 -7.01 -8.28 19.25
CA LYS A 60 -7.91 -9.39 19.60
C LYS A 60 -8.85 -9.05 20.77
N SER A 61 -8.42 -8.24 21.74
CA SER A 61 -9.25 -7.84 22.88
C SER A 61 -10.46 -7.00 22.51
N LEU A 62 -10.45 -6.36 21.32
CA LEU A 62 -11.59 -5.57 20.82
C LEU A 62 -12.75 -6.46 20.38
N ASN A 63 -12.53 -7.78 20.20
CA ASN A 63 -13.55 -8.76 19.80
C ASN A 63 -14.35 -8.39 18.53
N VAL A 64 -13.75 -7.57 17.67
CA VAL A 64 -14.29 -7.19 16.36
C VAL A 64 -14.20 -8.39 15.42
N LYS A 65 -15.32 -8.72 14.76
CA LYS A 65 -15.40 -9.88 13.84
C LYS A 65 -15.52 -9.47 12.38
N SER A 66 -15.85 -8.22 12.12
CA SER A 66 -16.03 -7.66 10.79
C SER A 66 -15.56 -6.22 10.71
N ALA A 67 -14.99 -5.84 9.57
CA ALA A 67 -14.65 -4.44 9.29
C ALA A 67 -15.89 -3.51 9.35
N LYS A 68 -17.11 -4.05 9.23
CA LYS A 68 -18.36 -3.28 9.37
C LYS A 68 -18.60 -2.79 10.81
N GLU A 69 -17.94 -3.37 11.79
CA GLU A 69 -18.01 -2.96 13.20
C GLU A 69 -17.04 -1.79 13.52
N LEU A 70 -16.31 -1.30 12.52
CA LEU A 70 -15.30 -0.24 12.67
C LEU A 70 -15.84 1.16 12.33
N ASP A 71 -17.16 1.37 12.42
CA ASP A 71 -17.74 2.69 12.20
C ASP A 71 -17.21 3.71 13.21
N GLY A 72 -16.71 4.84 12.71
CA GLY A 72 -16.04 5.88 13.47
C GLY A 72 -14.63 5.54 13.95
N ALA A 73 -14.08 4.37 13.60
CA ALA A 73 -12.77 3.94 14.06
C ALA A 73 -11.64 4.81 13.48
N THR A 74 -10.55 4.92 14.24
CA THR A 74 -9.30 5.53 13.76
C THR A 74 -8.40 4.43 13.21
N ILE A 75 -8.00 4.54 11.95
CA ILE A 75 -7.28 3.47 11.24
C ILE A 75 -5.99 4.05 10.65
N CYS A 76 -4.85 3.45 10.99
CA CYS A 76 -3.55 3.81 10.43
C CYS A 76 -3.39 3.29 9.00
N VAL A 77 -2.76 4.08 8.14
CA VAL A 77 -2.49 3.71 6.74
C VAL A 77 -1.25 4.43 6.21
N GLN A 78 -0.52 3.80 5.28
CA GLN A 78 0.59 4.47 4.60
C GLN A 78 0.09 5.31 3.42
N PRO A 79 0.61 6.54 3.24
CA PRO A 79 0.26 7.37 2.09
C PRO A 79 0.85 6.82 0.79
N GLY A 80 0.24 7.18 -0.33
CA GLY A 80 0.73 6.79 -1.65
C GLY A 80 0.58 5.29 -1.93
N THR A 81 -0.39 4.66 -1.25
CA THR A 81 -0.71 3.24 -1.38
C THR A 81 -2.08 3.05 -2.04
N THR A 82 -2.26 1.89 -2.65
CA THR A 82 -3.61 1.42 -3.03
C THR A 82 -4.48 1.23 -1.79
N THR A 83 -3.88 0.89 -0.64
CA THR A 83 -4.55 0.69 0.64
C THR A 83 -5.34 1.90 1.08
N GLU A 84 -4.73 3.09 1.02
CA GLU A 84 -5.36 4.37 1.36
C GLU A 84 -6.63 4.63 0.56
N LEU A 85 -6.55 4.51 -0.77
CA LEU A 85 -7.67 4.76 -1.68
C LEU A 85 -8.79 3.72 -1.51
N ASN A 86 -8.42 2.43 -1.47
CA ASN A 86 -9.37 1.34 -1.33
C ASN A 86 -10.09 1.36 0.01
N LEU A 87 -9.40 1.75 1.10
CA LEU A 87 -10.01 1.87 2.42
C LEU A 87 -11.08 2.97 2.41
N ALA A 88 -10.77 4.13 1.84
CA ALA A 88 -11.73 5.22 1.69
C ALA A 88 -12.95 4.81 0.86
N ASP A 89 -12.73 4.14 -0.27
CA ASP A 89 -13.80 3.67 -1.14
C ASP A 89 -14.68 2.62 -0.47
N TRP A 90 -14.08 1.66 0.27
CA TRP A 90 -14.82 0.60 0.94
C TRP A 90 -15.72 1.16 2.06
N PHE A 91 -15.19 2.01 2.94
CA PHE A 91 -15.96 2.62 4.02
C PHE A 91 -17.12 3.48 3.47
N ARG A 92 -16.84 4.30 2.44
CA ARG A 92 -17.87 5.07 1.74
C ARG A 92 -18.95 4.16 1.14
N GLY A 93 -18.56 3.06 0.50
CA GLY A 93 -19.50 2.08 -0.07
C GLY A 93 -20.32 1.33 0.97
N GLN A 94 -19.78 1.14 2.18
CA GLN A 94 -20.49 0.54 3.31
C GLN A 94 -21.34 1.55 4.12
N LYS A 95 -21.28 2.85 3.79
CA LYS A 95 -21.96 3.94 4.51
C LYS A 95 -21.55 4.01 5.99
N ILE A 96 -20.28 3.76 6.27
CA ILE A 96 -19.68 3.91 7.59
C ILE A 96 -18.50 4.89 7.48
N GLU A 97 -18.22 5.58 8.57
CA GLU A 97 -17.15 6.58 8.63
C GLU A 97 -15.90 5.98 9.27
N PHE A 98 -14.73 6.53 8.95
CA PHE A 98 -13.49 6.25 9.66
C PHE A 98 -12.60 7.48 9.64
N LYS A 99 -11.63 7.50 10.55
CA LYS A 99 -10.63 8.57 10.65
C LYS A 99 -9.28 8.01 10.21
N PRO A 100 -8.77 8.36 9.01
CA PRO A 100 -7.46 7.93 8.58
C PRO A 100 -6.37 8.61 9.41
N VAL A 101 -5.40 7.83 9.87
CA VAL A 101 -4.12 8.35 10.38
C VAL A 101 -3.04 7.93 9.40
N VAL A 102 -2.52 8.91 8.67
CA VAL A 102 -1.49 8.69 7.67
C VAL A 102 -0.13 8.62 8.37
N ILE A 103 0.58 7.51 8.20
CA ILE A 103 1.89 7.26 8.82
C ILE A 103 2.90 6.91 7.73
N ASP A 104 3.98 7.68 7.66
CA ASP A 104 4.98 7.57 6.58
C ASP A 104 5.91 6.36 6.79
N LYS A 105 6.39 6.14 8.01
CA LYS A 105 7.32 5.03 8.30
C LYS A 105 6.56 3.77 8.67
N TYR A 106 6.99 2.66 8.11
CA TYR A 106 6.40 1.36 8.43
C TYR A 106 6.57 1.01 9.91
N ASP A 107 7.71 1.37 10.51
CA ASP A 107 8.00 1.08 11.93
C ASP A 107 7.17 1.94 12.92
N GLU A 108 6.43 2.93 12.42
CA GLU A 108 5.55 3.80 13.21
C GLU A 108 4.07 3.34 13.14
N ILE A 109 3.78 2.28 12.37
CA ILE A 109 2.46 1.61 12.25
C ILE A 109 2.41 0.41 13.19
#